data_AF-A0A2T5DWC0-F1
#
_entry.id   AF-A0A2T5DWC0-F1
#
_cell.length_a   1.000
_cell.length_b   1.000
_cell.length_c   1.000
_cell.angle_alpha   90.00
_cell.angle_beta   90.00
_cell.angle_gamma   90.00
#
_symmetry.space_group_name_H-M   'P 1'
#
loop_
_entity.id
_entity.type
_entity.pdbx_description
1 polymer ?
#
loop_
_entity_poly.entity_id
_entity_poly.type
_entity_poly.pdbx_seq_one_letter_code
_entity_poly.pdbx_strand_id
1 'polypeptide(L)'
;MARKAFGIAPEDPDLINFEMFIASSHPEFIQLKTSERPSYEHLDFHIKTLGFSYFPGCNEAYCPLALSKFEKGDVQSYEEEFLDKIKTPLYQHLHQNYFFNTTALSIIEVMDRLEIRLPTSSAPMTVNDYLEGLVDKLFQVWDKWIIEEIRAKLSKRKASLSIEILEGMITQVSAVVEELMEFANKPYLNRKELVDFPQNQKFALLSTSLYLLYKQGLEEYIEQVLNEWRLFEYEKSGREVSIAIDTKRYIDLILMHELSMKSLDIEKKQKGRSKAKLSSPATFMYTRMHGGYKASDIRATYRWLFIKAWLYSWLKVNAVSANKAAEEIAKNDSFFYLDKVSRKVGKDGVVESDDECYARRQKQLNSEFSKWKKYDGPFAYISDSLFSKSRNAYEKSQQSK
;
A
#
# COMPACT_ATOMS: atom_id res chain seq x y z
N MET A 1 -31.59 -37.87 -15.15
CA MET A 1 -30.36 -37.19 -15.63
C MET A 1 -29.54 -36.75 -14.43
N ALA A 2 -28.28 -37.20 -14.31
CA ALA A 2 -27.38 -36.71 -13.27
C ALA A 2 -27.18 -35.20 -13.45
N ARG A 3 -27.29 -34.40 -12.38
CA ARG A 3 -27.05 -32.96 -12.44
C ARG A 3 -25.60 -32.73 -12.89
N LYS A 4 -25.40 -32.05 -14.03
CA LYS A 4 -24.07 -31.67 -14.53
C LYS A 4 -23.32 -30.92 -13.43
N ALA A 5 -22.08 -31.32 -13.16
CA ALA A 5 -21.22 -30.67 -12.19
C ALA A 5 -21.08 -29.18 -12.52
N PHE A 6 -20.91 -28.35 -11.49
CA PHE A 6 -20.61 -26.94 -11.69
C PHE A 6 -19.19 -26.81 -12.23
N GLY A 7 -19.00 -25.93 -13.22
CA GLY A 7 -17.72 -25.73 -13.88
C GLY A 7 -17.63 -24.31 -14.43
N ILE A 8 -16.41 -23.85 -14.61
CA ILE A 8 -16.05 -22.56 -15.20
C ILE A 8 -15.21 -22.90 -16.43
N ALA A 9 -15.47 -22.23 -17.56
CA ALA A 9 -14.72 -22.47 -18.79
C ALA A 9 -13.28 -21.89 -18.67
N PRO A 10 -12.26 -22.53 -19.26
CA PRO A 10 -10.89 -21.98 -19.26
C PRO A 10 -10.81 -20.61 -19.94
N GLU A 11 -11.67 -20.36 -20.93
CA GLU A 11 -11.72 -19.11 -21.70
C GLU A 11 -12.61 -18.04 -21.03
N ASP A 12 -13.08 -18.26 -19.80
CA ASP A 12 -13.96 -17.31 -19.11
C ASP A 12 -13.29 -15.92 -18.99
N PRO A 13 -13.91 -14.85 -19.49
CA PRO A 13 -13.30 -13.52 -19.51
C PRO A 13 -12.89 -12.97 -18.13
N ASP A 14 -13.56 -13.39 -17.04
CA ASP A 14 -13.14 -12.99 -15.69
C ASP A 14 -11.81 -13.64 -15.28
N LEU A 15 -11.51 -14.86 -15.75
CA LEU A 15 -10.21 -15.50 -15.51
C LEU A 15 -9.09 -14.73 -16.22
N ILE A 16 -9.35 -14.24 -17.44
CA ILE A 16 -8.43 -13.38 -18.19
C ILE A 16 -8.20 -12.06 -17.43
N ASN A 17 -9.27 -11.44 -16.92
CA ASN A 17 -9.17 -10.21 -16.15
C ASN A 17 -8.44 -10.40 -14.81
N PHE A 18 -8.61 -11.55 -14.15
CA PHE A 18 -7.80 -11.91 -12.98
C PHE A 18 -6.30 -11.91 -13.31
N GLU A 19 -5.91 -12.58 -14.40
CA GLU A 19 -4.50 -12.65 -14.81
C GLU A 19 -3.92 -11.27 -15.14
N MET A 20 -4.69 -10.47 -15.87
CA MET A 20 -4.25 -9.16 -16.35
C MET A 20 -4.13 -8.15 -15.20
N PHE A 21 -5.13 -8.06 -14.33
CA PHE A 21 -5.18 -7.00 -13.33
C PHE A 21 -4.54 -7.38 -11.99
N ILE A 22 -4.58 -8.66 -11.62
CA ILE A 22 -4.13 -9.17 -10.31
C ILE A 22 -2.84 -9.97 -10.45
N ALA A 23 -2.88 -11.12 -11.13
CA ALA A 23 -1.79 -12.09 -11.08
C ALA A 23 -0.47 -11.51 -11.61
N SER A 24 -0.55 -10.68 -12.66
CA SER A 24 0.62 -10.05 -13.28
C SER A 24 1.28 -8.94 -12.44
N SER A 25 0.75 -8.61 -11.26
CA SER A 25 1.29 -7.54 -10.40
C SER A 25 1.30 -7.89 -8.92
N HIS A 26 0.91 -9.11 -8.57
CA HIS A 26 0.90 -9.58 -7.21
C HIS A 26 2.06 -10.57 -6.98
N PRO A 27 3.00 -10.28 -6.06
CA PRO A 27 4.26 -11.02 -5.92
C PRO A 27 4.11 -12.53 -5.83
N GLU A 28 3.15 -13.01 -5.02
CA GLU A 28 2.93 -14.44 -4.81
C GLU A 28 2.27 -15.13 -6.02
N PHE A 29 1.37 -14.45 -6.74
CA PHE A 29 0.72 -15.03 -7.93
C PHE A 29 1.67 -15.08 -9.14
N ILE A 30 2.59 -14.11 -9.27
CA ILE A 30 3.61 -14.10 -10.33
C ILE A 30 4.42 -15.41 -10.31
N GLN A 31 4.71 -15.94 -9.13
CA GLN A 31 5.48 -17.18 -8.97
C GLN A 31 4.73 -18.42 -9.45
N LEU A 32 3.40 -18.36 -9.54
CA LEU A 32 2.56 -19.46 -10.05
C LEU A 32 2.38 -19.41 -11.57
N LYS A 33 2.83 -18.35 -12.22
CA LYS A 33 2.69 -18.15 -13.67
C LYS A 33 3.85 -18.79 -14.42
N THR A 34 3.55 -19.37 -15.57
CA THR A 34 4.57 -19.77 -16.57
C THR A 34 4.36 -18.98 -17.85
N SER A 35 5.34 -18.93 -18.75
CA SER A 35 5.21 -18.19 -20.02
C SER A 35 4.06 -18.69 -20.88
N GLU A 36 3.67 -19.95 -20.75
CA GLU A 36 2.67 -20.62 -21.58
C GLU A 36 1.33 -20.86 -20.85
N ARG A 37 1.28 -20.72 -19.52
CA ARG A 37 0.07 -20.99 -18.72
C ARG A 37 -0.21 -19.88 -17.71
N PRO A 38 -1.47 -19.40 -17.63
CA PRO A 38 -1.90 -18.44 -16.62
C PRO A 38 -1.76 -19.03 -15.21
N SER A 39 -1.65 -18.17 -14.20
CA SER A 39 -1.41 -18.60 -12.82
C SER A 39 -2.51 -19.53 -12.29
N TYR A 40 -3.78 -19.29 -12.64
CA TYR A 40 -4.91 -20.13 -12.21
C TYR A 40 -4.89 -21.58 -12.77
N GLU A 41 -4.04 -21.86 -13.77
CA GLU A 41 -3.82 -23.21 -14.33
C GLU A 41 -2.72 -23.99 -13.61
N HIS A 42 -2.01 -23.38 -12.66
CA HIS A 42 -1.04 -24.09 -11.84
C HIS A 42 -1.73 -25.24 -11.09
N LEU A 43 -1.13 -26.44 -11.11
CA LEU A 43 -1.71 -27.68 -10.58
C LEU A 43 -2.26 -27.50 -9.16
N ASP A 44 -1.46 -26.90 -8.29
CA ASP A 44 -1.81 -26.65 -6.89
C ASP A 44 -2.27 -25.21 -6.61
N PHE A 45 -2.77 -24.47 -7.60
CA PHE A 45 -3.16 -23.06 -7.41
C PHE A 45 -4.11 -22.92 -6.22
N HIS A 46 -5.21 -23.67 -6.20
CA HIS A 46 -6.20 -23.61 -5.12
C HIS A 46 -5.66 -23.99 -3.74
N ILE A 47 -4.56 -24.75 -3.66
CA ILE A 47 -3.91 -25.11 -2.39
C ILE A 47 -2.93 -24.01 -1.99
N LYS A 48 -1.99 -23.66 -2.88
CA LYS A 48 -0.92 -22.70 -2.60
C LYS A 48 -1.45 -21.32 -2.23
N THR A 49 -2.50 -20.86 -2.91
CA THR A 49 -3.03 -19.51 -2.68
C THR A 49 -3.70 -19.35 -1.32
N LEU A 50 -4.08 -20.43 -0.63
CA LEU A 50 -4.62 -20.35 0.73
C LEU A 50 -3.54 -19.96 1.75
N GLY A 51 -2.26 -20.20 1.44
CA GLY A 51 -1.13 -19.82 2.27
C GLY A 51 -0.57 -18.43 1.99
N PHE A 52 -1.19 -17.65 1.09
CA PHE A 52 -0.70 -16.32 0.73
C PHE A 52 -0.95 -15.33 1.86
N SER A 53 0.02 -14.44 2.09
CA SER A 53 -0.11 -13.43 3.14
C SER A 53 -1.08 -12.32 2.75
N TYR A 54 -1.13 -11.99 1.46
CA TYR A 54 -1.97 -10.91 0.94
C TYR A 54 -2.93 -11.43 -0.13
N PHE A 55 -4.22 -11.19 0.07
CA PHE A 55 -5.22 -11.48 -0.96
C PHE A 55 -5.54 -10.25 -1.82
N PRO A 56 -5.91 -10.45 -3.10
CA PRO A 56 -6.28 -9.36 -3.98
C PRO A 56 -7.41 -8.52 -3.39
N GLY A 57 -7.22 -7.19 -3.39
CA GLY A 57 -8.19 -6.28 -2.81
C GLY A 57 -8.29 -6.35 -1.28
N CYS A 58 -7.26 -6.78 -0.54
CA CYS A 58 -7.27 -6.70 0.92
C CYS A 58 -7.45 -5.25 1.42
N ASN A 59 -7.87 -5.11 2.69
CA ASN A 59 -8.12 -3.80 3.30
C ASN A 59 -6.87 -3.16 3.92
N GLU A 60 -5.73 -3.83 3.87
CA GLU A 60 -4.49 -3.36 4.48
C GLU A 60 -3.97 -2.10 3.80
N ALA A 61 -3.34 -1.23 4.59
CA ALA A 61 -2.86 0.07 4.14
C ALA A 61 -1.80 -0.06 3.03
N TYR A 62 -0.92 -1.04 3.18
CA TYR A 62 0.25 -1.29 2.35
C TYR A 62 0.10 -2.52 1.44
N CYS A 63 -1.11 -2.83 0.99
CA CYS A 63 -1.36 -3.96 0.07
C CYS A 63 -0.33 -4.00 -1.08
N PRO A 64 0.50 -5.07 -1.21
CA PRO A 64 1.56 -5.15 -2.22
C PRO A 64 1.05 -4.99 -3.65
N LEU A 65 -0.14 -5.53 -3.94
CA LEU A 65 -0.80 -5.37 -5.24
C LEU A 65 -1.15 -3.91 -5.54
N ALA A 66 -1.59 -3.14 -4.54
CA ALA A 66 -1.91 -1.74 -4.76
C ALA A 66 -0.63 -0.92 -4.92
N LEU A 67 0.38 -1.17 -4.08
CA LEU A 67 1.68 -0.51 -4.15
C LEU A 67 2.34 -0.72 -5.51
N SER A 68 2.32 -1.93 -6.06
CA SER A 68 2.96 -2.24 -7.34
C SER A 68 2.38 -1.48 -8.55
N LYS A 69 1.20 -0.86 -8.39
CA LYS A 69 0.53 -0.06 -9.42
C LYS A 69 0.85 1.42 -9.39
N PHE A 70 1.51 1.93 -8.34
CA PHE A 70 1.89 3.35 -8.28
C PHE A 70 2.89 3.71 -9.37
N GLU A 71 2.62 4.78 -10.11
CA GLU A 71 3.59 5.42 -11.00
C GLU A 71 4.15 6.71 -10.38
N LYS A 72 5.22 7.26 -10.96
CA LYS A 72 5.91 8.45 -10.43
C LYS A 72 4.97 9.63 -10.19
N GLY A 73 4.04 9.88 -11.11
CA GLY A 73 3.03 10.93 -10.96
C GLY A 73 1.97 10.65 -9.89
N ASP A 74 1.70 9.38 -9.59
CA ASP A 74 0.77 9.00 -8.52
C ASP A 74 1.43 9.19 -7.14
N VAL A 75 2.72 8.87 -7.02
CA VAL A 75 3.51 9.12 -5.81
C VAL A 75 3.53 10.61 -5.50
N GLN A 76 3.87 11.46 -6.46
CA GLN A 76 3.87 12.91 -6.28
C GLN A 76 2.50 13.43 -5.83
N SER A 77 1.42 12.98 -6.47
CA SER A 77 0.05 13.38 -6.09
C SER A 77 -0.29 12.96 -4.65
N TYR A 78 0.19 11.77 -4.22
CA TYR A 78 -0.01 11.27 -2.87
C TYR A 78 0.79 12.08 -1.84
N GLU A 79 2.05 12.37 -2.13
CA GLU A 79 2.93 13.20 -1.31
C GLU A 79 2.35 14.60 -1.10
N GLU A 80 1.89 15.26 -2.17
CA GLU A 80 1.27 16.59 -2.11
C GLU A 80 0.04 16.62 -1.19
N GLU A 81 -0.90 15.68 -1.38
CA GLU A 81 -2.13 15.61 -0.55
C GLU A 81 -1.81 15.40 0.94
N PHE A 82 -0.78 14.62 1.24
CA PHE A 82 -0.42 14.26 2.61
C PHE A 82 0.44 15.34 3.27
N LEU A 83 1.32 15.99 2.50
CA LEU A 83 2.14 17.10 3.00
C LEU A 83 1.29 18.29 3.42
N ASP A 84 0.23 18.62 2.68
CA ASP A 84 -0.71 19.68 3.07
C ASP A 84 -1.41 19.36 4.40
N LYS A 85 -1.74 18.09 4.63
CA LYS A 85 -2.35 17.64 5.89
C LYS A 85 -1.36 17.68 7.04
N ILE A 86 -0.10 17.31 6.82
CA ILE A 86 0.98 17.44 7.82
C ILE A 86 1.20 18.92 8.18
N LYS A 87 1.16 19.83 7.20
CA LYS A 87 1.39 21.27 7.39
C LYS A 87 0.19 22.03 7.97
N THR A 88 -1.02 21.46 7.90
CA THR A 88 -2.25 22.11 8.39
C THR A 88 -2.14 22.68 9.82
N PRO A 89 -1.55 21.99 10.81
CA PRO A 89 -1.33 22.55 12.15
C PRO A 89 -0.45 23.81 12.16
N LEU A 90 0.55 23.90 11.27
CA LEU A 90 1.43 25.08 11.15
C LEU A 90 0.64 26.29 10.66
N TYR A 91 -0.21 26.11 9.64
CA TYR A 91 -1.05 27.18 9.09
C TYR A 91 -2.08 27.72 10.08
N GLN A 92 -2.61 26.87 10.98
CA GLN A 92 -3.56 27.30 12.01
C GLN A 92 -2.95 28.31 13.01
N HIS A 93 -1.62 28.30 13.19
CA HIS A 93 -0.91 29.27 14.02
C HIS A 93 -0.47 30.52 13.25
N LEU A 94 -0.31 30.41 11.93
CA LEU A 94 0.17 31.48 11.07
C LEU A 94 -0.77 32.67 10.92
N HIS A 95 -2.06 32.50 11.21
CA HIS A 95 -2.97 33.63 11.37
C HIS A 95 -2.64 34.53 12.56
N GLN A 96 -1.70 34.14 13.44
CA GLN A 96 -1.28 34.90 14.63
C GLN A 96 0.18 35.38 14.60
N ASN A 97 1.06 34.83 13.76
CA ASN A 97 2.49 35.18 13.74
C ASN A 97 3.05 35.32 12.31
N TYR A 98 3.56 36.51 11.98
CA TYR A 98 4.10 36.93 10.67
C TYR A 98 5.37 36.17 10.20
N PHE A 99 5.87 35.20 10.98
CA PHE A 99 7.23 34.67 10.83
C PHE A 99 7.37 33.49 9.84
N PHE A 100 6.29 32.77 9.50
CA PHE A 100 6.36 31.67 8.53
C PHE A 100 5.59 31.99 7.24
N ASN A 101 6.05 32.99 6.48
CA ASN A 101 5.77 32.96 5.03
C ASN A 101 6.53 31.75 4.45
N THR A 102 5.84 30.63 4.40
CA THR A 102 6.33 29.24 4.27
C THR A 102 7.10 28.99 2.98
N THR A 103 8.42 29.19 3.00
CA THR A 103 9.35 28.56 2.05
C THR A 103 10.09 27.43 2.77
N ALA A 104 10.42 26.34 2.07
CA ALA A 104 11.20 25.22 2.62
C ALA A 104 12.49 25.70 3.32
N LEU A 105 13.13 26.72 2.77
CA LEU A 105 14.35 27.34 3.31
C LEU A 105 14.15 27.92 4.71
N SER A 106 13.07 28.68 4.93
CA SER A 106 12.79 29.27 6.24
C SER A 106 12.57 28.22 7.35
N ILE A 107 12.05 27.04 7.01
CA ILE A 107 11.86 25.94 7.95
C ILE A 107 13.20 25.33 8.36
N ILE A 108 14.09 25.08 7.39
CA ILE A 108 15.43 24.51 7.63
C ILE A 108 16.28 25.49 8.45
N GLU A 109 16.27 26.78 8.13
CA GLU A 109 17.01 27.82 8.88
C GLU A 109 16.60 27.91 10.36
N VAL A 110 15.33 27.62 10.69
CA VAL A 110 14.89 27.52 12.09
C VAL A 110 15.51 26.28 12.75
N MET A 111 15.55 25.13 12.07
CA MET A 111 16.13 23.90 12.64
C MET A 111 17.65 24.04 12.89
N ASP A 112 18.37 24.73 12.01
CA ASP A 112 19.82 24.97 12.14
C ASP A 112 20.19 25.85 13.34
N ARG A 113 19.30 26.78 13.74
CA ARG A 113 19.56 27.72 14.84
C ARG A 113 19.15 27.18 16.21
N LEU A 114 18.39 26.09 16.23
CA LEU A 114 17.89 25.47 17.45
C LEU A 114 18.86 24.45 18.00
N GLU A 115 19.82 24.92 18.80
CA GLU A 115 20.70 24.02 19.56
C GLU A 115 19.96 23.23 20.65
N ILE A 116 20.22 21.94 20.70
CA ILE A 116 19.77 20.98 21.70
C ILE A 116 20.97 20.30 22.37
N ARG A 117 20.75 19.76 23.57
CA ARG A 117 21.71 18.88 24.25
C ARG A 117 21.01 17.57 24.57
N LEU A 118 21.39 16.52 23.84
CA LEU A 118 20.88 15.18 24.10
C LEU A 118 21.53 14.62 25.38
N PRO A 119 20.81 13.85 26.21
CA PRO A 119 21.37 13.23 27.42
C PRO A 119 22.57 12.30 27.15
N THR A 120 22.64 11.77 25.93
CA THR A 120 23.66 10.82 25.46
C THR A 120 24.85 11.50 24.77
N SER A 121 24.81 12.81 24.54
CA SER A 121 25.87 13.56 23.86
C SER A 121 26.50 14.60 24.78
N SER A 122 27.83 14.66 24.79
CA SER A 122 28.59 15.70 25.50
C SER A 122 28.63 17.03 24.72
N ALA A 123 28.42 17.00 23.40
CA ALA A 123 28.42 18.17 22.54
C ALA A 123 26.98 18.65 22.25
N PRO A 124 26.73 19.98 22.24
CA PRO A 124 25.49 20.51 21.67
C PRO A 124 25.43 20.18 20.18
N MET A 125 24.23 19.91 19.69
CA MET A 125 23.94 19.72 18.27
C MET A 125 22.71 20.53 17.90
N THR A 126 22.50 20.79 16.62
CA THR A 126 21.29 21.46 16.15
C THR A 126 20.13 20.46 16.04
N VAL A 127 18.90 20.97 15.93
CA VAL A 127 17.76 20.10 15.56
C VAL A 127 17.97 19.52 14.16
N ASN A 128 18.59 20.28 13.25
CA ASN A 128 18.89 19.79 11.91
C ASN A 128 19.84 18.58 11.94
N ASP A 129 20.93 18.63 12.72
CA ASP A 129 21.88 17.51 12.87
C ASP A 129 21.16 16.23 13.35
N TYR A 130 20.19 16.39 14.26
CA TYR A 130 19.39 15.26 14.73
C TYR A 130 18.48 14.71 13.63
N LEU A 131 17.86 15.58 12.83
CA LEU A 131 17.01 15.18 11.71
C LEU A 131 17.82 14.51 10.60
N GLU A 132 19.04 14.98 10.29
CA GLU A 132 19.95 14.33 9.34
C GLU A 132 20.25 12.88 9.74
N GLY A 133 20.50 12.62 11.02
CA GLY A 133 20.66 11.25 11.52
C GLY A 133 19.40 10.37 11.38
N LEU A 134 18.21 10.95 11.37
CA LEU A 134 16.96 10.23 11.04
C LEU A 134 16.80 10.03 9.53
N VAL A 135 17.23 11.00 8.71
CA VAL A 135 17.27 10.87 7.25
C VAL A 135 18.20 9.74 6.83
N ASP A 136 19.38 9.62 7.45
CA ASP A 136 20.30 8.51 7.18
C ASP A 136 19.66 7.14 7.44
N LYS A 137 18.88 7.01 8.52
CA LYS A 137 18.11 5.80 8.81
C LYS A 137 17.06 5.53 7.72
N LEU A 138 16.39 6.56 7.20
CA LEU A 138 15.44 6.43 6.09
C LEU A 138 16.13 6.03 4.78
N PHE A 139 17.32 6.57 4.51
CA PHE A 139 18.13 6.19 3.36
C PHE A 139 18.55 4.72 3.44
N GLN A 140 18.99 4.22 4.59
CA GLN A 140 19.32 2.79 4.76
C GLN A 140 18.15 1.83 4.46
N VAL A 141 16.89 2.29 4.57
CA VAL A 141 15.72 1.48 4.18
C VAL A 141 15.73 1.17 2.67
N TRP A 142 16.34 2.04 1.86
CA TRP A 142 16.43 1.88 0.41
C TRP A 142 17.38 0.77 -0.02
N ASP A 143 18.40 0.45 0.77
CA ASP A 143 19.47 -0.49 0.38
C ASP A 143 18.90 -1.83 -0.12
N LYS A 144 18.01 -2.44 0.67
CA LYS A 144 17.39 -3.73 0.32
C LYS A 144 16.61 -3.65 -0.99
N TRP A 145 15.97 -2.52 -1.27
CA TRP A 145 15.16 -2.32 -2.46
C TRP A 145 16.00 -2.05 -3.71
N ILE A 146 17.02 -1.20 -3.58
CA ILE A 146 18.00 -0.95 -4.65
C ILE A 146 18.67 -2.27 -5.04
N ILE A 147 19.07 -3.08 -4.07
CA ILE A 147 19.69 -4.40 -4.32
C ILE A 147 18.72 -5.33 -5.07
N GLU A 148 17.43 -5.36 -4.72
CA GLU A 148 16.45 -6.18 -5.45
C GLU A 148 16.24 -5.69 -6.90
N GLU A 149 16.21 -4.37 -7.11
CA GLU A 149 16.16 -3.76 -8.45
C GLU A 149 17.39 -4.14 -9.29
N ILE A 150 18.60 -4.06 -8.72
CA ILE A 150 19.84 -4.50 -9.37
C ILE A 150 19.74 -5.96 -9.78
N ARG A 151 19.39 -6.86 -8.84
CA ARG A 151 19.28 -8.31 -9.10
C ARG A 151 18.27 -8.61 -10.19
N ALA A 152 17.15 -7.91 -10.18
CA ALA A 152 16.11 -8.06 -11.18
C ALA A 152 16.59 -7.64 -12.58
N LYS A 153 17.26 -6.47 -12.68
CA LYS A 153 17.84 -5.99 -13.94
C LYS A 153 18.87 -6.95 -14.51
N LEU A 154 19.80 -7.44 -13.68
CA LEU A 154 20.79 -8.45 -14.09
C LEU A 154 20.15 -9.73 -14.61
N SER A 155 19.04 -10.14 -14.00
CA SER A 155 18.29 -11.35 -14.39
C SER A 155 17.29 -11.09 -15.53
N LYS A 156 17.31 -9.90 -16.15
CA LYS A 156 16.36 -9.47 -17.20
C LYS A 156 14.89 -9.64 -16.79
N ARG A 157 14.59 -9.49 -15.50
CA ARG A 157 13.23 -9.53 -14.93
C ARG A 157 12.83 -8.16 -14.38
N LYS A 158 11.55 -7.98 -14.11
CA LYS A 158 11.07 -6.84 -13.32
C LYS A 158 11.31 -7.11 -11.84
N ALA A 159 11.71 -6.10 -11.09
CA ALA A 159 11.78 -6.19 -9.65
C ALA A 159 10.40 -6.47 -9.08
N SER A 160 10.34 -7.33 -8.06
CA SER A 160 9.10 -7.68 -7.38
C SER A 160 9.26 -7.31 -5.91
N LEU A 161 8.31 -6.53 -5.40
CA LEU A 161 8.25 -6.20 -3.98
C LEU A 161 7.85 -7.46 -3.20
N SER A 162 8.80 -8.15 -2.55
CA SER A 162 8.47 -9.27 -1.67
C SER A 162 7.79 -8.76 -0.39
N ILE A 163 7.01 -9.64 0.25
CA ILE A 163 6.35 -9.33 1.52
C ILE A 163 7.39 -9.00 2.60
N GLU A 164 8.46 -9.79 2.69
CA GLU A 164 9.56 -9.57 3.64
C GLU A 164 10.22 -8.20 3.46
N ILE A 165 10.48 -7.78 2.21
CA ILE A 165 11.04 -6.46 1.92
C ILE A 165 10.07 -5.37 2.37
N LEU A 166 8.79 -5.51 2.06
CA LEU A 166 7.76 -4.53 2.43
C LEU A 166 7.60 -4.40 3.96
N GLU A 167 7.50 -5.52 4.68
CA GLU A 167 7.41 -5.51 6.15
C GLU A 167 8.65 -4.87 6.79
N GLY A 168 9.83 -5.15 6.23
CA GLY A 168 11.07 -4.52 6.64
C GLY A 168 11.09 -3.01 6.39
N MET A 169 10.53 -2.53 5.27
CA MET A 169 10.39 -1.10 4.99
C MET A 169 9.44 -0.43 5.99
N ILE A 170 8.25 -1.00 6.18
CA ILE A 170 7.23 -0.46 7.09
C ILE A 170 7.80 -0.34 8.50
N THR A 171 8.41 -1.42 9.00
CA THR A 171 8.96 -1.46 10.37
C THR A 171 9.99 -0.37 10.60
N GLN A 172 10.95 -0.21 9.69
CA GLN A 172 12.03 0.77 9.83
C GLN A 172 11.52 2.21 9.69
N VAL A 173 10.64 2.47 8.72
CA VAL A 173 10.04 3.80 8.55
C VAL A 173 9.18 4.18 9.74
N SER A 174 8.33 3.28 10.24
CA SER A 174 7.53 3.51 11.44
C SER A 174 8.42 3.79 12.65
N ALA A 175 9.55 3.09 12.81
CA ALA A 175 10.49 3.35 13.90
C ALA A 175 11.08 4.77 13.85
N VAL A 176 11.48 5.25 12.67
CA VAL A 176 11.95 6.64 12.49
C VAL A 176 10.85 7.65 12.85
N VAL A 177 9.62 7.39 12.42
CA VAL A 177 8.48 8.27 12.70
C VAL A 177 8.11 8.29 14.18
N GLU A 178 8.21 7.16 14.90
CA GLU A 178 8.04 7.11 16.35
C GLU A 178 9.16 7.86 17.07
N GLU A 179 10.41 7.69 16.64
CA GLU A 179 11.56 8.42 17.20
C GLU A 179 11.40 9.94 17.03
N LEU A 180 10.94 10.38 15.85
CA LEU A 180 10.60 11.78 15.59
C LEU A 180 9.48 12.29 16.53
N MET A 181 8.47 11.45 16.77
CA MET A 181 7.36 11.78 17.67
C MET A 181 7.82 11.87 19.13
N GLU A 182 8.67 10.94 19.57
CA GLU A 182 9.27 11.00 20.90
C GLU A 182 10.12 12.25 21.07
N PHE A 183 10.89 12.60 20.05
CA PHE A 183 11.70 13.81 20.02
C PHE A 183 10.84 15.07 20.13
N ALA A 184 9.72 15.15 19.40
CA ALA A 184 8.76 16.25 19.47
C ALA A 184 8.19 16.51 20.88
N ASN A 185 8.24 15.52 21.77
CA ASN A 185 7.73 15.60 23.15
C ASN A 185 8.77 16.05 24.17
N LYS A 186 10.03 16.23 23.74
CA LYS A 186 11.11 16.47 24.69
C LYS A 186 11.10 17.91 25.21
N PRO A 187 11.30 18.11 26.52
CA PRO A 187 11.25 19.45 27.12
C PRO A 187 12.26 20.44 26.56
N TYR A 188 13.39 19.97 26.02
CA TYR A 188 14.40 20.85 25.44
C TYR A 188 13.96 21.51 24.12
N LEU A 189 12.90 21.00 23.46
CA LEU A 189 12.23 21.69 22.36
C LEU A 189 11.27 22.78 22.83
N ASN A 190 11.01 22.92 24.13
CA ASN A 190 10.21 24.03 24.68
C ASN A 190 11.11 25.25 24.97
N ARG A 191 11.88 25.69 23.97
CA ARG A 191 12.84 26.79 24.09
C ARG A 191 12.85 27.65 22.82
N LYS A 192 13.37 28.87 22.94
CA LYS A 192 13.52 29.84 21.83
C LYS A 192 12.20 29.99 21.04
N GLU A 193 12.26 29.83 19.72
CA GLU A 193 11.17 30.01 18.76
C GLU A 193 10.06 28.95 18.87
N LEU A 194 10.27 27.88 19.66
CA LEU A 194 9.33 26.76 19.80
C LEU A 194 8.59 26.71 21.15
N VAL A 195 8.79 27.69 22.03
CA VAL A 195 8.16 27.70 23.38
C VAL A 195 6.64 27.60 23.28
N ASP A 196 6.02 28.40 22.42
CA ASP A 196 4.56 28.51 22.30
C ASP A 196 3.93 27.46 21.39
N PHE A 197 4.75 26.61 20.74
CA PHE A 197 4.21 25.60 19.85
C PHE A 197 3.63 24.41 20.61
N PRO A 198 2.33 24.09 20.44
CA PRO A 198 1.78 22.83 20.92
C PRO A 198 2.40 21.64 20.17
N GLN A 199 2.27 20.45 20.77
CA GLN A 199 2.88 19.21 20.29
C GLN A 199 2.60 18.88 18.81
N ASN A 200 1.37 19.08 18.34
CA ASN A 200 0.98 18.88 16.94
C ASN A 200 1.71 19.82 15.98
N GLN A 201 2.01 21.05 16.41
CA GLN A 201 2.75 22.01 15.59
C GLN A 201 4.24 21.70 15.59
N LYS A 202 4.81 21.32 16.74
CA LYS A 202 6.19 20.81 16.82
C LYS A 202 6.40 19.60 15.92
N PHE A 203 5.51 18.62 16.03
CA PHE A 203 5.56 17.44 15.19
C PHE A 203 5.39 17.78 13.70
N ALA A 204 4.46 18.66 13.34
CA ALA A 204 4.27 19.11 11.96
C ALA A 204 5.51 19.80 11.39
N LEU A 205 6.18 20.65 12.17
CA LEU A 205 7.41 21.33 11.78
C LEU A 205 8.52 20.32 11.54
N LEU A 206 8.80 19.46 12.53
CA LEU A 206 9.81 18.41 12.46
C LEU A 206 9.57 17.44 11.30
N SER A 207 8.32 17.00 11.11
CA SER A 207 7.95 16.10 10.01
C SER A 207 8.16 16.74 8.64
N THR A 208 7.83 18.02 8.52
CA THR A 208 8.05 18.78 7.27
C THR A 208 9.55 18.94 7.01
N SER A 209 10.34 19.30 8.02
CA SER A 209 11.80 19.40 7.91
C SER A 209 12.45 18.07 7.53
N LEU A 210 12.11 16.99 8.24
CA LEU A 210 12.61 15.63 7.96
C LEU A 210 12.33 15.23 6.51
N TYR A 211 11.09 15.43 6.04
CA TYR A 211 10.72 15.10 4.68
C TYR A 211 11.46 15.94 3.63
N LEU A 212 11.66 17.24 3.88
CA LEU A 212 12.42 18.11 2.98
C LEU A 212 13.89 17.68 2.86
N LEU A 213 14.56 17.43 3.99
CA LEU A 213 15.94 16.95 4.02
C LEU A 213 16.06 15.59 3.31
N TYR A 214 15.13 14.67 3.60
CA TYR A 214 15.03 13.38 2.93
C TYR A 214 14.94 13.53 1.40
N LYS A 215 14.05 14.39 0.89
CA LYS A 215 13.90 14.58 -0.57
C LYS A 215 15.12 15.28 -1.20
N GLN A 216 15.84 16.12 -0.46
CA GLN A 216 17.05 16.79 -0.95
C GLN A 216 18.20 15.80 -1.16
N GLY A 217 18.40 14.84 -0.25
CA GLY A 217 19.52 13.89 -0.32
C GLY A 217 19.23 12.57 -1.06
N LEU A 218 17.96 12.22 -1.30
CA LEU A 218 17.58 10.88 -1.75
C LEU A 218 18.23 10.45 -3.07
N GLU A 219 18.24 11.32 -4.09
CA GLU A 219 18.79 10.95 -5.40
C GLU A 219 20.32 10.78 -5.34
N GLU A 220 21.00 11.60 -4.55
CA GLU A 220 22.45 11.48 -4.30
C GLU A 220 22.76 10.17 -3.58
N TYR A 221 21.99 9.83 -2.55
CA TYR A 221 22.15 8.57 -1.83
C TYR A 221 21.96 7.35 -2.74
N ILE A 222 20.89 7.33 -3.55
CA ILE A 222 20.65 6.22 -4.49
C ILE A 222 21.83 6.08 -5.47
N GLU A 223 22.34 7.18 -6.01
CA GLU A 223 23.47 7.15 -6.94
C GLU A 223 24.77 6.71 -6.24
N GLN A 224 24.98 7.09 -4.98
CA GLN A 224 26.10 6.60 -4.18
C GLN A 224 26.05 5.07 -4.03
N VAL A 225 24.92 4.50 -3.60
CA VAL A 225 24.75 3.05 -3.45
C VAL A 225 24.97 2.33 -4.79
N LEU A 226 24.50 2.91 -5.90
CA LEU A 226 24.74 2.36 -7.23
C LEU A 226 26.23 2.38 -7.62
N ASN A 227 26.94 3.46 -7.29
CA ASN A 227 28.37 3.58 -7.57
C ASN A 227 29.21 2.61 -6.74
N GLU A 228 28.89 2.44 -5.46
CA GLU A 228 29.52 1.43 -4.61
C GLU A 228 29.31 0.01 -5.16
N TRP A 229 28.10 -0.30 -5.62
CA TRP A 229 27.81 -1.58 -6.25
C TRP A 229 28.57 -1.77 -7.58
N ARG A 230 28.62 -0.75 -8.43
CA ARG A 230 29.37 -0.78 -9.71
C ARG A 230 30.86 -1.04 -9.47
N LEU A 231 31.44 -0.37 -8.46
CA LEU A 231 32.84 -0.57 -8.08
C LEU A 231 33.08 -2.02 -7.62
N PHE A 232 32.23 -2.54 -6.74
CA PHE A 232 32.31 -3.92 -6.27
C PHE A 232 32.26 -4.95 -7.41
N GLU A 233 31.34 -4.79 -8.38
CA GLU A 233 31.25 -5.70 -9.53
C GLU A 233 32.45 -5.57 -10.47
N TYR A 234 32.98 -4.36 -10.66
CA TYR A 234 34.19 -4.15 -11.44
C TYR A 234 35.39 -4.86 -10.81
N GLU A 235 35.60 -4.70 -9.50
CA GLU A 235 36.68 -5.36 -8.76
C GLU A 235 36.56 -6.89 -8.82
N LYS A 236 35.34 -7.42 -8.77
CA LYS A 236 35.07 -8.86 -8.79
C LYS A 236 35.20 -9.49 -10.18
N SER A 237 34.74 -8.80 -11.22
CA SER A 237 34.57 -9.38 -12.57
C SER A 237 35.53 -8.82 -13.63
N GLY A 238 36.20 -7.70 -13.33
CA GLY A 238 37.02 -6.95 -14.28
C GLY A 238 36.21 -6.28 -15.41
N ARG A 239 34.89 -6.20 -15.28
CA ARG A 239 33.99 -5.63 -16.30
C ARG A 239 33.20 -4.47 -15.73
N GLU A 240 33.13 -3.39 -16.51
CA GLU A 240 32.26 -2.27 -16.21
C GLU A 240 30.80 -2.67 -16.50
N VAL A 241 29.93 -2.51 -15.50
CA VAL A 241 28.51 -2.82 -15.62
C VAL A 241 27.71 -1.54 -15.43
N SER A 242 27.15 -1.02 -16.52
CA SER A 242 26.24 0.12 -16.48
C SER A 242 24.80 -0.36 -16.32
N ILE A 243 24.18 -0.05 -15.17
CA ILE A 243 22.75 -0.27 -14.92
C ILE A 243 22.12 1.06 -14.54
N ALA A 244 21.07 1.41 -15.28
CA ALA A 244 20.13 2.46 -14.89
C ALA A 244 18.95 1.81 -14.15
N ILE A 245 18.64 2.34 -12.96
CA ILE A 245 17.50 1.91 -12.16
C ILE A 245 16.46 3.01 -12.14
N ASP A 246 15.25 2.66 -12.57
CA ASP A 246 14.05 3.48 -12.37
C ASP A 246 13.25 2.81 -11.26
N THR A 247 13.53 3.21 -10.03
CA THR A 247 13.06 2.54 -8.82
C THR A 247 11.67 3.03 -8.41
N LYS A 248 10.80 2.11 -7.99
CA LYS A 248 9.51 2.48 -7.38
C LYS A 248 9.74 3.16 -6.03
N ARG A 249 9.02 4.26 -5.78
CA ARG A 249 9.11 5.07 -4.56
C ARG A 249 8.25 4.54 -3.40
N TYR A 250 8.44 3.26 -3.02
CA TYR A 250 7.65 2.66 -1.94
C TYR A 250 7.92 3.30 -0.57
N ILE A 251 9.18 3.62 -0.27
CA ILE A 251 9.58 4.24 1.00
C ILE A 251 8.89 5.61 1.14
N ASP A 252 8.83 6.41 0.07
CA ASP A 252 8.15 7.71 0.05
C ASP A 252 6.66 7.58 0.45
N LEU A 253 5.95 6.59 -0.11
CA LEU A 253 4.54 6.33 0.20
C LEU A 253 4.33 5.93 1.66
N ILE A 254 5.20 5.07 2.20
CA ILE A 254 5.14 4.62 3.59
C ILE A 254 5.44 5.81 4.53
N LEU A 255 6.52 6.55 4.28
CA LEU A 255 6.93 7.70 5.08
C LEU A 255 5.81 8.74 5.19
N MET A 256 5.23 9.13 4.05
CA MET A 256 4.14 10.12 4.03
C MET A 256 2.89 9.64 4.76
N HIS A 257 2.55 8.35 4.61
CA HIS A 257 1.42 7.77 5.32
C HIS A 257 1.65 7.73 6.83
N GLU A 258 2.80 7.23 7.29
CA GLU A 258 3.16 7.13 8.70
C GLU A 258 3.21 8.51 9.39
N LEU A 259 3.90 9.49 8.78
CA LEU A 259 3.95 10.87 9.30
C LEU A 259 2.54 11.47 9.43
N SER A 260 1.70 11.30 8.41
CA SER A 260 0.35 11.85 8.42
C SER A 260 -0.57 11.16 9.44
N MET A 261 -0.45 9.85 9.59
CA MET A 261 -1.21 9.09 10.59
C MET A 261 -0.83 9.54 12.00
N LYS A 262 0.46 9.74 12.29
CA LYS A 262 0.89 10.31 13.57
C LYS A 262 0.36 11.71 13.80
N SER A 263 0.47 12.59 12.81
CA SER A 263 -0.09 13.95 12.90
C SER A 263 -1.59 13.92 13.24
N LEU A 264 -2.36 13.06 12.57
CA LEU A 264 -3.78 12.87 12.81
C LEU A 264 -4.07 12.35 14.23
N ASP A 265 -3.29 11.40 14.72
CA ASP A 265 -3.47 10.84 16.06
C ASP A 265 -3.17 11.85 17.16
N ILE A 266 -2.19 12.73 16.96
CA ILE A 266 -1.94 13.87 17.87
C ILE A 266 -3.15 14.80 17.87
N GLU A 267 -3.68 15.16 16.70
CA GLU A 267 -4.86 16.03 16.61
C GLU A 267 -6.07 15.42 17.31
N LYS A 268 -6.34 14.13 17.12
CA LYS A 268 -7.44 13.42 17.80
C LYS A 268 -7.27 13.45 19.31
N LYS A 269 -6.06 13.22 19.83
CA LYS A 269 -5.78 13.27 21.28
C LYS A 269 -6.03 14.66 21.86
N GLN A 270 -5.73 15.72 21.11
CA GLN A 270 -5.93 17.11 21.56
C GLN A 270 -7.39 17.58 21.45
N LYS A 271 -8.09 17.26 20.36
CA LYS A 271 -9.44 17.79 20.04
C LYS A 271 -10.59 16.80 20.31
N GLY A 272 -10.28 15.56 20.72
CA GLY A 272 -11.25 14.46 20.91
C GLY A 272 -11.85 13.89 19.61
N ARG A 273 -11.69 14.59 18.48
CA ARG A 273 -12.10 14.16 17.14
C ARG A 273 -11.21 14.84 16.10
N SER A 274 -10.91 14.14 14.99
CA SER A 274 -10.40 14.80 13.79
C SER A 274 -11.41 14.65 12.65
N LYS A 275 -11.56 15.72 11.87
CA LYS A 275 -12.38 15.73 10.64
C LYS A 275 -11.57 15.27 9.42
N ALA A 276 -10.24 15.19 9.52
CA ALA A 276 -9.40 14.83 8.40
C ALA A 276 -9.52 13.32 8.11
N LYS A 277 -9.85 13.00 6.87
CA LYS A 277 -9.84 11.62 6.36
C LYS A 277 -8.55 11.40 5.58
N LEU A 278 -7.69 10.52 6.09
CA LEU A 278 -6.48 10.07 5.39
C LEU A 278 -6.79 8.76 4.68
N SER A 279 -6.56 8.72 3.37
CA SER A 279 -6.60 7.47 2.60
C SER A 279 -5.27 6.72 2.73
N SER A 280 -5.30 5.46 3.13
CA SER A 280 -4.10 4.62 3.02
C SER A 280 -3.59 4.55 1.57
N PRO A 281 -2.30 4.24 1.33
CA PRO A 281 -1.74 4.11 -0.02
C PRO A 281 -2.59 3.18 -0.90
N ALA A 282 -3.02 2.03 -0.36
CA ALA A 282 -3.90 1.12 -1.08
C ALA A 282 -5.27 1.74 -1.42
N THR A 283 -5.88 2.50 -0.50
CA THR A 283 -7.16 3.17 -0.74
C THR A 283 -7.03 4.25 -1.82
N PHE A 284 -5.96 5.03 -1.75
CA PHE A 284 -5.64 6.05 -2.74
C PHE A 284 -5.48 5.44 -4.13
N MET A 285 -4.66 4.41 -4.25
CA MET A 285 -4.38 3.80 -5.55
C MET A 285 -5.61 3.18 -6.18
N TYR A 286 -6.40 2.41 -5.41
CA TYR A 286 -7.64 1.85 -5.95
C TYR A 286 -8.58 2.96 -6.43
N THR A 287 -8.80 4.00 -5.63
CA THR A 287 -9.68 5.11 -6.03
C THR A 287 -9.20 5.77 -7.32
N ARG A 288 -7.88 5.96 -7.46
CA ARG A 288 -7.27 6.66 -8.60
C ARG A 288 -7.23 5.84 -9.88
N MET A 289 -6.76 4.59 -9.82
CA MET A 289 -6.73 3.67 -10.97
C MET A 289 -8.11 3.50 -11.61
N HIS A 290 -9.15 3.66 -10.79
CA HIS A 290 -10.51 3.42 -11.21
C HIS A 290 -11.33 4.69 -11.43
N GLY A 291 -10.70 5.83 -11.69
CA GLY A 291 -11.42 7.06 -12.09
C GLY A 291 -12.41 7.56 -11.04
N GLY A 292 -12.08 7.40 -9.75
CA GLY A 292 -12.89 7.90 -8.63
C GLY A 292 -13.95 6.93 -8.10
N TYR A 293 -14.02 5.68 -8.57
CA TYR A 293 -14.84 4.66 -7.92
C TYR A 293 -14.40 4.41 -6.47
N LYS A 294 -15.33 3.98 -5.62
CA LYS A 294 -15.03 3.68 -4.22
C LYS A 294 -14.04 2.51 -4.15
N ALA A 295 -12.95 2.68 -3.40
CA ALA A 295 -11.96 1.64 -3.16
C ALA A 295 -12.58 0.30 -2.68
N SER A 296 -13.67 0.36 -1.91
CA SER A 296 -14.41 -0.83 -1.45
C SER A 296 -14.95 -1.67 -2.61
N ASP A 297 -15.47 -1.02 -3.65
CA ASP A 297 -16.14 -1.69 -4.76
C ASP A 297 -15.09 -2.37 -5.64
N ILE A 298 -13.97 -1.69 -5.87
CA ILE A 298 -12.81 -2.23 -6.62
C ILE A 298 -12.21 -3.44 -5.88
N ARG A 299 -12.00 -3.31 -4.57
CA ARG A 299 -11.52 -4.42 -3.74
C ARG A 299 -12.47 -5.61 -3.82
N ALA A 300 -13.78 -5.39 -3.74
CA ALA A 300 -14.76 -6.45 -3.89
C ALA A 300 -14.66 -7.13 -5.27
N THR A 301 -14.49 -6.35 -6.34
CA THR A 301 -14.26 -6.89 -7.69
C THR A 301 -13.00 -7.76 -7.74
N TYR A 302 -11.86 -7.29 -7.22
CA TYR A 302 -10.63 -8.10 -7.21
C TYR A 302 -10.76 -9.40 -6.42
N ARG A 303 -11.48 -9.37 -5.28
CA ARG A 303 -11.77 -10.57 -4.50
C ARG A 303 -12.64 -11.55 -5.27
N TRP A 304 -13.67 -11.07 -5.95
CA TRP A 304 -14.54 -11.93 -6.77
C TRP A 304 -13.79 -12.56 -7.94
N LEU A 305 -12.92 -11.80 -8.62
CA LEU A 305 -12.04 -12.34 -9.66
C LEU A 305 -11.14 -13.46 -9.10
N PHE A 306 -10.54 -13.24 -7.93
CA PHE A 306 -9.76 -14.26 -7.23
C PHE A 306 -10.60 -15.49 -6.87
N ILE A 307 -11.79 -15.33 -6.30
CA ILE A 307 -12.69 -16.45 -5.97
C ILE A 307 -13.01 -17.27 -7.22
N LYS A 308 -13.27 -16.62 -8.35
CA LYS A 308 -13.58 -17.32 -9.60
C LYS A 308 -12.37 -18.09 -10.15
N ALA A 309 -11.17 -17.51 -10.08
CA ALA A 309 -9.91 -18.18 -10.44
C ALA A 309 -9.59 -19.38 -9.53
N TRP A 310 -9.74 -19.20 -8.21
CA TRP A 310 -9.57 -20.26 -7.24
C TRP A 310 -10.55 -21.41 -7.47
N LEU A 311 -11.83 -21.07 -7.67
CA LEU A 311 -12.89 -22.04 -7.86
C LEU A 311 -12.75 -22.80 -9.17
N TYR A 312 -12.28 -22.14 -10.24
CA TYR A 312 -11.89 -22.79 -11.48
C TYR A 312 -10.85 -23.90 -11.22
N SER A 313 -9.73 -23.56 -10.55
CA SER A 313 -8.67 -24.53 -10.23
C SER A 313 -9.18 -25.67 -9.36
N TRP A 314 -9.97 -25.37 -8.32
CA TRP A 314 -10.47 -26.36 -7.38
C TRP A 314 -11.47 -27.35 -8.02
N LEU A 315 -12.35 -26.87 -8.92
CA LEU A 315 -13.35 -27.71 -9.60
C LEU A 315 -12.73 -28.68 -10.61
N LYS A 316 -11.51 -28.43 -11.10
CA LYS A 316 -10.80 -29.39 -11.98
C LYS A 316 -10.50 -30.71 -11.28
N VAL A 317 -10.34 -30.68 -9.96
CA VAL A 317 -10.07 -31.87 -9.13
C VAL A 317 -11.24 -32.25 -8.21
N ASN A 318 -12.25 -31.39 -8.05
CA ASN A 318 -13.46 -31.64 -7.27
C ASN A 318 -14.73 -31.44 -8.10
N ALA A 319 -15.23 -32.52 -8.72
CA ALA A 319 -16.47 -32.47 -9.51
C ALA A 319 -17.72 -32.43 -8.61
N VAL A 320 -18.08 -31.23 -8.15
CA VAL A 320 -19.20 -31.03 -7.21
C VAL A 320 -20.29 -30.08 -7.75
N SER A 321 -21.41 -30.01 -7.03
CA SER A 321 -22.46 -29.03 -7.32
C SER A 321 -22.07 -27.63 -6.85
N ALA A 322 -22.69 -26.58 -7.44
CA ALA A 322 -22.48 -25.20 -7.01
C ALA A 322 -22.79 -24.99 -5.51
N ASN A 323 -23.81 -25.69 -4.98
CA ASN A 323 -24.14 -25.62 -3.56
C ASN A 323 -23.04 -26.21 -2.67
N LYS A 324 -22.36 -27.27 -3.13
CA LYS A 324 -21.26 -27.89 -2.39
C LYS A 324 -19.99 -27.06 -2.47
N ALA A 325 -19.70 -26.48 -3.63
CA ALA A 325 -18.62 -25.49 -3.78
C ALA A 325 -18.85 -24.26 -2.88
N ALA A 326 -20.10 -23.78 -2.82
CA ALA A 326 -20.48 -22.68 -1.94
C ALA A 326 -20.32 -23.02 -0.45
N GLU A 327 -20.58 -24.27 -0.07
CA GLU A 327 -20.33 -24.77 1.29
C GLU A 327 -18.83 -24.71 1.63
N GLU A 328 -17.98 -25.17 0.71
CA GLU A 328 -16.54 -25.21 0.90
C GLU A 328 -15.95 -23.80 1.07
N ILE A 329 -16.34 -22.87 0.20
CA ILE A 329 -15.90 -21.48 0.28
C ILE A 329 -16.45 -20.80 1.53
N ALA A 330 -17.70 -21.08 1.94
CA ALA A 330 -18.29 -20.49 3.14
C ALA A 330 -17.57 -20.94 4.43
N LYS A 331 -17.10 -22.19 4.50
CA LYS A 331 -16.32 -22.69 5.64
C LYS A 331 -14.92 -22.08 5.72
N ASN A 332 -14.37 -21.70 4.56
CA ASN A 332 -13.06 -21.08 4.42
C ASN A 332 -13.18 -19.55 4.20
N ASP A 333 -14.28 -18.90 4.59
CA ASP A 333 -14.57 -17.50 4.23
C ASP A 333 -13.55 -16.51 4.81
N SER A 334 -12.79 -16.90 5.86
CA SER A 334 -11.62 -16.16 6.35
C SER A 334 -10.58 -15.89 5.27
N PHE A 335 -10.49 -16.76 4.25
CA PHE A 335 -9.55 -16.66 3.13
C PHE A 335 -10.12 -15.91 1.92
N PHE A 336 -11.44 -15.74 1.82
CA PHE A 336 -12.09 -15.14 0.64
C PHE A 336 -12.51 -13.67 0.85
N TYR A 337 -12.22 -13.11 2.04
CA TYR A 337 -12.25 -11.68 2.39
C TYR A 337 -13.40 -10.84 1.82
N LEU A 338 -14.57 -11.43 1.60
CA LEU A 338 -15.77 -10.66 1.30
C LEU A 338 -16.30 -10.13 2.62
N ASP A 339 -15.57 -9.10 3.09
CA ASP A 339 -15.81 -8.19 4.20
C ASP A 339 -16.85 -8.76 5.14
N LYS A 340 -16.37 -9.51 6.16
CA LYS A 340 -17.15 -10.15 7.24
C LYS A 340 -18.58 -9.69 7.12
N VAL A 341 -19.47 -10.47 6.52
CA VAL A 341 -20.87 -10.03 6.45
C VAL A 341 -21.23 -9.72 7.88
N SER A 342 -21.34 -8.42 8.20
CA SER A 342 -21.28 -7.93 9.56
C SER A 342 -22.29 -8.76 10.31
N ARG A 343 -21.81 -9.61 11.24
CA ARG A 343 -22.63 -10.68 11.82
C ARG A 343 -23.97 -10.07 12.15
N LYS A 344 -25.05 -10.70 11.69
CA LYS A 344 -26.35 -10.10 11.93
C LYS A 344 -26.54 -10.01 13.44
N VAL A 345 -26.79 -8.80 13.91
CA VAL A 345 -27.21 -8.58 15.29
C VAL A 345 -28.73 -8.56 15.26
N GLY A 346 -29.34 -9.51 15.94
CA GLY A 346 -30.78 -9.57 16.12
C GLY A 346 -31.30 -8.32 16.83
N LYS A 347 -32.61 -8.08 16.75
CA LYS A 347 -33.23 -6.94 17.45
C LYS A 347 -33.11 -7.03 18.98
N ASP A 348 -32.86 -8.23 19.48
CA ASP A 348 -32.57 -8.62 20.86
C ASP A 348 -31.09 -8.42 21.25
N GLY A 349 -30.25 -7.95 20.32
CA GLY A 349 -28.81 -7.77 20.55
C GLY A 349 -28.00 -9.06 20.44
N VAL A 350 -28.63 -10.20 20.13
CA VAL A 350 -27.94 -11.48 19.98
C VAL A 350 -27.19 -11.51 18.64
N VAL A 351 -25.91 -11.85 18.70
CA VAL A 351 -25.05 -11.94 17.52
C VAL A 351 -25.19 -13.33 16.91
N GLU A 352 -25.37 -13.38 15.59
CA GLU A 352 -25.40 -14.61 14.78
C GLU A 352 -24.23 -15.57 15.11
N SER A 353 -24.57 -16.85 15.27
CA SER A 353 -23.60 -17.93 15.47
C SER A 353 -22.77 -18.22 14.20
N ASP A 354 -21.68 -18.99 14.34
CA ASP A 354 -20.82 -19.33 13.20
C ASP A 354 -21.56 -20.15 12.15
N ASP A 355 -22.33 -21.16 12.58
CA ASP A 355 -23.12 -22.01 11.69
C ASP A 355 -24.17 -21.22 10.91
N GLU A 356 -24.87 -20.28 11.57
CA GLU A 356 -25.85 -19.41 10.92
C GLU A 356 -25.18 -18.49 9.89
N CYS A 357 -24.02 -17.92 10.24
CA CYS A 357 -23.24 -17.09 9.34
C CYS A 357 -22.81 -17.88 8.09
N TYR A 358 -22.24 -19.08 8.28
CA TYR A 358 -21.81 -19.96 7.19
C TYR A 358 -22.97 -20.41 6.30
N ALA A 359 -24.12 -20.79 6.88
CA ALA A 359 -25.29 -21.18 6.11
C ALA A 359 -25.83 -20.01 5.26
N ARG A 360 -25.90 -18.81 5.84
CA ARG A 360 -26.30 -17.59 5.13
C ARG A 360 -25.32 -17.27 4.00
N ARG A 361 -24.02 -17.42 4.27
CA ARG A 361 -22.95 -17.19 3.29
C ARG A 361 -23.00 -18.19 2.14
N GLN A 362 -23.14 -19.48 2.43
CA GLN A 362 -23.33 -20.54 1.44
C GLN A 362 -24.52 -20.22 0.52
N LYS A 363 -25.66 -19.80 1.08
CA LYS A 363 -26.84 -19.42 0.29
C LYS A 363 -26.55 -18.26 -0.66
N GLN A 364 -25.83 -17.23 -0.19
CA GLN A 364 -25.40 -16.10 -1.03
C GLN A 364 -24.47 -16.55 -2.16
N LEU A 365 -23.43 -17.32 -1.82
CA LEU A 365 -22.45 -17.84 -2.79
C LEU A 365 -23.12 -18.72 -3.85
N ASN A 366 -24.00 -19.64 -3.45
CA ASN A 366 -24.72 -20.50 -4.38
C ASN A 366 -25.60 -19.69 -5.35
N SER A 367 -26.19 -18.58 -4.88
CA SER A 367 -26.93 -17.64 -5.72
C SER A 367 -26.03 -16.97 -6.75
N GLU A 368 -24.86 -16.46 -6.33
CA GLU A 368 -23.89 -15.84 -7.26
C GLU A 368 -23.32 -16.84 -8.27
N PHE A 369 -22.93 -18.04 -7.86
CA PHE A 369 -22.43 -19.08 -8.77
C PHE A 369 -23.48 -19.50 -9.79
N SER A 370 -24.75 -19.52 -9.38
CA SER A 370 -25.87 -19.77 -10.29
C SER A 370 -26.04 -18.67 -11.33
N LYS A 371 -25.71 -17.41 -11.00
CA LYS A 371 -25.69 -16.31 -11.98
C LYS A 371 -24.52 -16.43 -12.94
N TRP A 372 -23.32 -16.74 -12.44
CA TRP A 372 -22.13 -16.98 -13.28
C TRP A 372 -22.40 -18.04 -14.33
N LYS A 373 -23.00 -19.16 -13.93
CA LYS A 373 -23.36 -20.26 -14.83
C LYS A 373 -24.32 -19.87 -15.95
N LYS A 374 -25.20 -18.89 -15.71
CA LYS A 374 -26.24 -18.47 -16.65
C LYS A 374 -25.81 -17.31 -17.55
N TYR A 375 -24.65 -16.73 -17.29
CA TYR A 375 -24.18 -15.60 -18.05
C TYR A 375 -23.38 -16.10 -19.26
N ASP A 376 -23.94 -15.89 -20.45
CA ASP A 376 -23.32 -16.21 -21.74
C ASP A 376 -23.01 -14.93 -22.54
N GLY A 377 -22.89 -13.79 -21.85
CA GLY A 377 -22.62 -12.50 -22.49
C GLY A 377 -21.19 -12.44 -23.08
N PRO A 378 -20.94 -11.53 -24.03
CA PRO A 378 -19.63 -11.41 -24.70
C PRO A 378 -18.56 -10.74 -23.81
N PHE A 379 -18.87 -10.43 -22.56
CA PHE A 379 -18.00 -9.70 -21.66
C PHE A 379 -17.80 -10.47 -20.34
N ALA A 380 -17.13 -9.87 -19.36
CA ALA A 380 -16.71 -10.49 -18.12
C ALA A 380 -17.68 -10.18 -16.96
N TYR A 381 -18.41 -11.18 -16.46
CA TYR A 381 -19.49 -10.99 -15.47
C TYR A 381 -19.11 -10.13 -14.25
N ILE A 382 -17.95 -10.35 -13.64
CA ILE A 382 -17.50 -9.64 -12.42
C ILE A 382 -16.94 -8.26 -12.76
N SER A 383 -16.31 -8.14 -13.93
CA SER A 383 -15.44 -7.02 -14.31
C SER A 383 -16.09 -6.02 -15.28
N ASP A 384 -17.26 -6.35 -15.82
CA ASP A 384 -17.95 -5.65 -16.92
C ASP A 384 -18.20 -4.17 -16.75
N SER A 385 -18.42 -3.70 -15.52
CA SER A 385 -18.75 -2.30 -15.27
C SER A 385 -17.60 -1.49 -14.66
N LEU A 386 -16.65 -2.16 -14.00
CA LEU A 386 -15.66 -1.46 -13.18
C LEU A 386 -14.40 -1.14 -13.98
N PHE A 387 -13.81 -2.12 -14.66
CA PHE A 387 -12.56 -1.92 -15.41
C PHE A 387 -12.77 -1.21 -16.75
N SER A 388 -13.89 -1.48 -17.41
CA SER A 388 -14.29 -0.83 -18.66
C SER A 388 -14.57 0.66 -18.46
N LYS A 389 -15.36 1.02 -17.42
CA LYS A 389 -15.66 2.41 -17.09
C LYS A 389 -14.48 3.12 -16.47
N SER A 390 -13.64 2.44 -15.67
CA SER A 390 -12.43 3.07 -15.12
C SER A 390 -11.45 3.47 -16.20
N ARG A 391 -11.22 2.62 -17.20
CA ARG A 391 -10.31 2.92 -18.31
C ARG A 391 -10.76 4.20 -19.03
N ASN A 392 -12.04 4.27 -19.38
CA ASN A 392 -12.62 5.44 -20.02
C ASN A 392 -12.60 6.70 -19.12
N ALA A 393 -12.81 6.55 -17.81
CA ALA A 393 -12.76 7.68 -16.87
C ALA A 393 -11.33 8.19 -16.64
N TYR A 394 -10.35 7.29 -16.53
CA TYR A 394 -8.94 7.62 -16.40
C TYR A 394 -8.42 8.31 -17.66
N GLU A 395 -8.67 7.74 -18.85
CA GLU A 395 -8.30 8.33 -20.14
C GLU A 395 -8.89 9.74 -20.31
N LYS A 396 -10.16 9.94 -19.94
CA LYS A 396 -10.78 11.29 -19.92
C LYS A 396 -10.14 12.24 -18.91
N SER A 397 -9.78 11.76 -17.72
CA SER A 397 -9.14 12.59 -16.69
C SER A 397 -7.74 13.07 -17.08
N GLN A 398 -7.03 12.25 -17.86
CA GLN A 398 -5.70 12.59 -18.42
C GLN A 398 -5.81 13.54 -19.61
N GLN A 399 -6.92 13.51 -20.37
CA GLN A 399 -7.19 14.46 -21.47
C GLN A 399 -7.69 15.83 -20.99
N SER A 400 -8.19 15.92 -19.75
CA SER A 400 -8.67 17.16 -19.13
C SER A 400 -7.62 17.93 -18.31
N LYS A 401 -6.37 17.44 -18.30
CA LYS A 401 -5.20 18.14 -17.78
C LYS A 401 -4.32 18.56 -18.95
#